data_AF-A0A9R0U6S0-F1
#
_entry.id   AF-A0A9R0U6S0-F1
#
_cell.length_a   1.000
_cell.length_b   1.000
_cell.length_c   1.000
_cell.angle_alpha   90.00
_cell.angle_beta   90.00
_cell.angle_gamma   90.00
#
_symmetry.space_group_name_H-M   'P 1'
#
loop_
_entity.id
_entity.type
_entity.pdbx_description
1 polymer ?
#
loop_
_entity_poly.entity_id
_entity_poly.type
_entity_poly.pdbx_seq_one_letter_code
_entity_poly.pdbx_strand_id
1 'polypeptide(L)'
;MTFMPLPDRAASDGFPRCLAELVELCRVHLPARTAETGEDEWDRRIVLRSALGYRNSDYPDLPEPFFAALVRAAVHDPNPSFNRQFVEPLRSVFGARRTQEALLAVLTTGTNPERAGAARAWYWATLERLDDLQERWNRAALREFVANDDLDVRRCVLPGLTLDPARYPAELRPLVAEAVHLARTHPDDYLGHRVEIQVAVPED
;
A
#
# COMPACT_ATOMS: atom_id res chain seq x y z
N MET A 1 -9.87 -4.15 12.25
CA MET A 1 -8.92 -3.06 12.59
C MET A 1 -9.32 -1.82 11.80
N THR A 2 -9.74 -0.76 12.47
CA THR A 2 -10.06 0.52 11.83
C THR A 2 -8.75 1.27 11.63
N PHE A 3 -8.31 1.45 10.39
CA PHE A 3 -7.20 2.35 10.07
C PHE A 3 -7.63 3.78 10.42
N MET A 4 -7.07 4.36 11.49
CA MET A 4 -7.21 5.80 11.73
C MET A 4 -6.44 6.54 10.61
N PRO A 5 -7.02 7.59 9.99
CA PRO A 5 -6.29 8.43 9.06
C PRO A 5 -5.10 9.06 9.81
N LEU A 6 -3.90 8.96 9.22
CA LEU A 6 -2.71 9.58 9.82
C LEU A 6 -2.85 11.12 9.76
N PRO A 7 -2.56 11.84 10.85
CA PRO A 7 -2.56 13.30 10.86
C PRO A 7 -1.43 13.87 9.97
N ASP A 8 -1.68 15.05 9.38
CA ASP A 8 -0.71 15.92 8.70
C ASP A 8 0.07 15.33 7.51
N ARG A 9 -0.64 14.65 6.58
CA ARG A 9 0.00 14.19 5.34
C ARG A 9 0.01 15.27 4.25
N ALA A 10 1.20 15.55 3.73
CA ALA A 10 1.35 16.26 2.46
C ALA A 10 0.71 15.44 1.32
N ALA A 11 0.05 16.12 0.39
CA ALA A 11 -0.42 15.50 -0.85
C ALA A 11 0.80 14.96 -1.62
N SER A 12 0.70 13.77 -2.21
CA SER A 12 1.73 13.31 -3.15
C SER A 12 1.55 14.07 -4.45
N ASP A 13 2.52 14.92 -4.82
CA ASP A 13 2.54 15.65 -6.10
C ASP A 13 2.38 14.71 -7.33
N GLY A 14 2.69 13.43 -7.16
CA GLY A 14 2.55 12.40 -8.21
C GLY A 14 1.13 11.88 -8.42
N PHE A 15 0.23 12.00 -7.45
CA PHE A 15 -1.08 11.34 -7.52
C PHE A 15 -2.01 11.92 -8.60
N PRO A 16 -2.14 13.25 -8.77
CA PRO A 16 -2.94 13.82 -9.86
C PRO A 16 -2.45 13.38 -11.25
N ARG A 17 -1.13 13.19 -11.42
CA ARG A 17 -0.54 12.66 -12.66
C ARG A 17 -0.93 11.20 -12.89
N CYS A 18 -0.91 10.37 -11.85
CA CYS A 18 -1.35 8.97 -11.95
C CYS A 18 -2.82 8.86 -12.35
N LEU A 19 -3.69 9.72 -11.80
CA LEU A 19 -5.11 9.75 -12.19
C LEU A 19 -5.29 10.17 -13.64
N ALA A 20 -4.59 11.22 -14.09
CA ALA A 20 -4.66 11.67 -15.47
C ALA A 20 -4.23 10.56 -16.44
N GLU A 21 -3.13 9.87 -16.16
CA GLU A 21 -2.66 8.74 -16.95
C GLU A 21 -3.70 7.61 -17.02
N LEU A 22 -4.27 7.21 -15.88
CA LEU A 22 -5.31 6.17 -15.86
C LEU A 22 -6.57 6.58 -16.63
N VAL A 23 -6.97 7.85 -16.55
CA VAL A 23 -8.10 8.36 -17.33
C VAL A 23 -7.83 8.25 -18.82
N GLU A 24 -6.64 8.63 -19.28
CA GLU A 24 -6.27 8.46 -20.69
C GLU A 24 -6.26 6.99 -21.12
N LEU A 25 -5.71 6.09 -20.30
CA LEU A 25 -5.75 4.66 -20.59
C LEU A 25 -7.19 4.13 -20.69
N CYS A 26 -8.07 4.54 -19.77
CA CYS A 26 -9.48 4.15 -19.82
C CYS A 26 -10.19 4.74 -21.06
N ARG A 27 -9.88 5.98 -21.46
CA ARG A 27 -10.43 6.58 -22.69
C ARG A 27 -10.03 5.81 -23.95
N VAL A 28 -8.78 5.37 -24.02
CA VAL A 28 -8.25 4.62 -25.18
C VAL A 28 -8.79 3.20 -25.23
N HIS A 29 -8.81 2.49 -24.09
CA HIS A 29 -9.07 1.05 -24.05
C HIS A 29 -10.47 0.67 -23.56
N LEU A 30 -11.14 1.54 -22.82
CA LEU A 30 -12.47 1.33 -22.25
C LEU A 30 -13.44 2.49 -22.59
N PRO A 31 -13.52 2.97 -23.84
CA PRO A 31 -14.24 4.20 -24.18
C PRO A 31 -15.72 4.16 -23.79
N ALA A 32 -16.38 2.99 -23.91
CA ALA A 32 -17.77 2.80 -23.50
C ALA A 32 -17.99 2.96 -21.98
N ARG A 33 -16.94 2.80 -21.18
CA ARG A 33 -16.99 2.93 -19.71
C ARG A 33 -16.50 4.29 -19.19
N THR A 34 -16.02 5.18 -20.07
CA THR A 34 -15.49 6.51 -19.73
C THR A 34 -16.26 7.65 -20.39
N ALA A 35 -17.54 7.46 -20.69
CA ALA A 35 -18.35 8.46 -21.40
C ALA A 35 -18.55 9.75 -20.58
N GLU A 36 -18.44 9.68 -19.25
CA GLU A 36 -18.50 10.83 -18.36
C GLU A 36 -17.10 11.34 -18.02
N THR A 37 -16.91 12.66 -18.06
CA THR A 37 -15.67 13.33 -17.66
C THR A 37 -15.98 14.40 -16.64
N GLY A 38 -15.33 14.37 -15.49
CA GLY A 38 -15.20 15.56 -14.66
C GLY A 38 -13.75 16.00 -14.56
N GLU A 39 -13.57 17.27 -14.17
CA GLU A 39 -12.31 17.98 -14.35
C GLU A 39 -11.41 17.88 -13.12
N ASP A 40 -12.00 17.76 -11.93
CA ASP A 40 -11.30 17.72 -10.64
C ASP A 40 -10.86 16.30 -10.21
N GLU A 41 -10.09 16.19 -9.12
CA GLU A 41 -9.60 14.90 -8.61
C GLU A 41 -10.74 13.95 -8.25
N TRP A 42 -11.79 14.48 -7.61
CA TRP A 42 -12.88 13.67 -7.07
C TRP A 42 -13.70 13.05 -8.18
N ASP A 43 -14.00 13.84 -9.22
CA ASP A 43 -14.67 13.36 -10.41
C ASP A 43 -13.84 12.32 -11.15
N ARG A 44 -12.53 12.54 -11.30
CA ARG A 44 -11.62 11.54 -11.90
C ARG A 44 -11.65 10.23 -11.12
N ARG A 45 -11.65 10.27 -9.78
CA ARG A 45 -11.81 9.08 -8.95
C ARG A 45 -13.14 8.39 -9.19
N ILE A 46 -14.24 9.14 -9.30
CA ILE A 46 -15.57 8.59 -9.60
C ILE A 46 -15.58 7.87 -10.94
N VAL A 47 -15.06 8.51 -11.99
CA VAL A 47 -14.98 7.96 -13.36
C VAL A 47 -14.14 6.69 -13.37
N LEU A 48 -12.93 6.73 -12.81
CA LEU A 48 -12.04 5.56 -12.77
C LEU A 48 -12.66 4.42 -11.98
N ARG A 49 -13.32 4.70 -10.84
CA ARG A 49 -13.97 3.66 -10.04
C ARG A 49 -15.04 2.91 -10.82
N SER A 50 -15.81 3.62 -11.64
CA SER A 50 -16.80 3.01 -12.53
C SER A 50 -16.12 2.27 -13.69
N ALA A 51 -15.16 2.91 -14.37
CA ALA A 51 -14.51 2.35 -15.56
C ALA A 51 -13.73 1.07 -15.27
N LEU A 52 -13.00 1.04 -14.14
CA LEU A 52 -12.23 -0.11 -13.68
C LEU A 52 -13.10 -1.20 -13.05
N GLY A 53 -14.42 -1.03 -12.95
CA GLY A 53 -15.32 -2.06 -12.42
C GLY A 53 -15.36 -2.20 -10.90
N TYR A 54 -14.74 -1.28 -10.16
CA TYR A 54 -14.66 -1.37 -8.70
C TYR A 54 -16.04 -1.30 -8.01
N ARG A 55 -16.98 -0.52 -8.55
CA ARG A 55 -18.31 -0.34 -7.91
C ARG A 55 -19.12 -1.63 -7.79
N ASN A 56 -18.94 -2.54 -8.74
CA ASN A 56 -19.74 -3.74 -8.92
C ASN A 56 -18.90 -5.02 -8.99
N SER A 57 -17.59 -4.92 -8.71
CA SER A 57 -16.63 -6.03 -8.87
C SER A 57 -16.61 -6.64 -10.29
N ASP A 58 -16.94 -5.83 -11.30
CA ASP A 58 -17.00 -6.20 -12.71
C ASP A 58 -15.77 -5.65 -13.46
N TYR A 59 -14.61 -6.23 -13.11
CA TYR A 59 -13.32 -5.81 -13.64
C TYR A 59 -13.19 -6.20 -15.12
N PRO A 60 -12.95 -5.24 -16.03
CA PRO A 60 -12.82 -5.53 -17.45
C PRO A 60 -11.46 -6.16 -17.74
N ASP A 61 -11.30 -6.73 -18.94
CA ASP A 61 -9.98 -7.07 -19.44
C ASP A 61 -9.15 -5.79 -19.60
N LEU A 62 -8.01 -5.72 -18.90
CA LEU A 62 -7.12 -4.56 -18.92
C LEU A 62 -5.84 -4.88 -19.68
N PRO A 63 -5.48 -4.11 -20.72
CA PRO A 63 -4.20 -4.22 -21.40
C PRO A 63 -3.00 -3.97 -20.46
N GLU A 64 -1.84 -4.52 -20.83
CA GLU A 64 -0.60 -4.45 -20.05
C GLU A 64 -0.20 -3.05 -19.52
N PRO A 65 -0.37 -1.92 -20.26
CA PRO A 65 -0.07 -0.59 -19.74
C PRO A 65 -0.82 -0.21 -18.45
N PHE A 66 -2.00 -0.79 -18.20
CA PHE A 66 -2.75 -0.56 -16.97
C PHE A 66 -2.03 -1.09 -15.74
N PHE A 67 -1.22 -2.16 -15.86
CA PHE A 67 -0.56 -2.75 -14.70
C PHE A 67 0.32 -1.73 -13.99
N ALA A 68 1.26 -1.10 -14.72
CA ALA A 68 2.17 -0.12 -14.14
C ALA A 68 1.43 1.15 -13.68
N ALA A 69 0.42 1.61 -14.42
CA ALA A 69 -0.36 2.78 -14.07
C ALA A 69 -1.18 2.58 -12.79
N LEU A 70 -1.80 1.40 -12.62
CA LEU A 70 -2.54 1.06 -11.40
C LEU A 70 -1.61 0.90 -10.20
N VAL A 71 -0.42 0.31 -10.36
CA VAL A 71 0.57 0.21 -9.27
C VAL A 71 0.96 1.61 -8.80
N ARG A 72 1.30 2.52 -9.72
CA ARG A 72 1.62 3.91 -9.39
C ARG A 72 0.44 4.60 -8.68
N ALA A 73 -0.77 4.48 -9.20
CA ALA A 73 -1.95 5.08 -8.58
C ALA A 73 -2.20 4.54 -7.16
N ALA A 74 -2.06 3.23 -6.94
CA ALA A 74 -2.19 2.62 -5.62
C ALA A 74 -1.14 3.11 -4.62
N VAL A 75 0.10 3.30 -5.08
CA VAL A 75 1.24 3.77 -4.26
C VAL A 75 1.11 5.26 -3.94
N HIS A 76 0.79 6.08 -4.94
CA HIS A 76 0.75 7.54 -4.76
C HIS A 76 -0.54 8.05 -4.10
N ASP A 77 -1.60 7.24 -3.98
CA ASP A 77 -2.83 7.66 -3.32
C ASP A 77 -2.56 8.01 -1.84
N PRO A 78 -2.79 9.27 -1.41
CA PRO A 78 -2.55 9.69 -0.05
C PRO A 78 -3.53 9.05 0.96
N ASN A 79 -4.66 8.52 0.47
CA ASN A 79 -5.70 7.93 1.29
C ASN A 79 -5.60 6.38 1.30
N PRO A 80 -5.21 5.77 2.44
CA PRO A 80 -5.03 4.32 2.55
C PRO A 80 -6.33 3.52 2.40
N SER A 81 -7.49 4.15 2.56
CA SER A 81 -8.79 3.51 2.35
C SER A 81 -9.21 3.52 0.89
N PHE A 82 -8.78 4.52 0.11
CA PHE A 82 -9.18 4.67 -1.29
C PHE A 82 -8.22 4.01 -2.27
N ASN A 83 -6.95 3.81 -1.91
CA ASN A 83 -6.00 3.11 -2.78
C ASN A 83 -6.46 1.69 -3.17
N ARG A 84 -7.32 1.08 -2.35
CA ARG A 84 -8.03 -0.18 -2.62
C ARG A 84 -8.68 -0.21 -4.01
N GLN A 85 -9.22 0.92 -4.47
CA GLN A 85 -9.88 0.99 -5.78
C GLN A 85 -8.93 0.75 -6.98
N PHE A 86 -7.62 0.86 -6.75
CA PHE A 86 -6.58 0.54 -7.73
C PHE A 86 -5.93 -0.83 -7.46
N VAL A 87 -5.86 -1.26 -6.19
CA VAL A 87 -5.29 -2.57 -5.81
C VAL A 87 -6.21 -3.74 -6.19
N GLU A 88 -7.52 -3.58 -6.06
CA GLU A 88 -8.46 -4.66 -6.44
C GLU A 88 -8.40 -5.03 -7.92
N PRO A 89 -8.52 -4.09 -8.88
CA PRO A 89 -8.39 -4.44 -10.30
C PRO A 89 -7.01 -5.02 -10.63
N LEU A 90 -5.93 -4.58 -9.96
CA LEU A 90 -4.60 -5.20 -10.10
C LEU A 90 -4.64 -6.69 -9.80
N ARG A 91 -5.22 -7.06 -8.66
CA ARG A 91 -5.29 -8.46 -8.23
C ARG A 91 -6.22 -9.29 -9.10
N SER A 92 -7.40 -8.76 -9.40
CA SER A 92 -8.42 -9.47 -10.16
C SER A 92 -8.02 -9.72 -11.60
N VAL A 93 -7.35 -8.75 -12.25
CA VAL A 93 -7.02 -8.83 -13.68
C VAL A 93 -5.59 -9.33 -13.92
N PHE A 94 -4.61 -8.89 -13.11
CA PHE A 94 -3.19 -9.22 -13.31
C PHE A 94 -2.64 -10.26 -12.32
N GLY A 95 -3.47 -10.70 -11.37
CA GLY A 95 -3.14 -11.73 -10.40
C GLY A 95 -2.51 -11.20 -9.10
N ALA A 96 -2.78 -11.91 -7.99
CA ALA A 96 -2.30 -11.54 -6.66
C ALA A 96 -0.76 -11.57 -6.55
N ARG A 97 -0.09 -12.61 -7.04
CA ARG A 97 1.37 -12.74 -6.98
C ARG A 97 2.08 -11.57 -7.66
N ARG A 98 1.71 -11.27 -8.90
CA ARG A 98 2.32 -10.18 -9.67
C ARG A 98 2.12 -8.83 -9.00
N THR A 99 0.92 -8.60 -8.44
CA THR A 99 0.61 -7.39 -7.69
C THR A 99 1.48 -7.26 -6.43
N GLN A 100 1.60 -8.33 -5.64
CA GLN A 100 2.42 -8.35 -4.44
C GLN A 100 3.92 -8.17 -4.78
N GLU A 101 4.43 -8.83 -5.81
CA GLU A 101 5.83 -8.66 -6.24
C GLU A 101 6.15 -7.22 -6.64
N ALA A 102 5.23 -6.54 -7.35
CA ALA A 102 5.40 -5.14 -7.71
C ALA A 102 5.43 -4.22 -6.47
N LEU A 103 4.52 -4.42 -5.50
CA LEU A 103 4.51 -3.63 -4.27
C LEU A 103 5.76 -3.89 -3.41
N LEU A 104 6.22 -5.14 -3.33
CA LEU A 104 7.47 -5.49 -2.67
C LEU A 104 8.66 -4.79 -3.33
N ALA A 105 8.71 -4.76 -4.67
CA ALA A 105 9.76 -4.04 -5.38
C ALA A 105 9.75 -2.55 -5.01
N VAL A 106 8.58 -1.90 -5.01
CA VAL A 106 8.43 -0.49 -4.61
C VAL A 106 8.89 -0.25 -3.17
N LEU A 107 8.52 -1.11 -2.21
CA LEU A 107 9.01 -1.02 -0.82
C LEU A 107 10.54 -1.04 -0.75
N THR A 108 11.20 -1.85 -1.59
CA THR A 108 12.66 -2.03 -1.53
C THR A 108 13.45 -0.98 -2.33
N THR A 109 12.90 -0.44 -3.41
CA THR A 109 13.65 0.42 -4.35
C THR A 109 13.10 1.83 -4.49
N GLY A 110 11.87 2.08 -4.03
CA GLY A 110 11.21 3.37 -4.16
C GLY A 110 11.78 4.44 -3.24
N THR A 111 11.37 5.68 -3.47
CA THR A 111 11.53 6.84 -2.58
C THR A 111 10.67 6.67 -1.32
N ASN A 112 10.94 7.41 -0.24
CA ASN A 112 10.15 7.32 1.00
C ASN A 112 8.62 7.45 0.79
N PRO A 113 8.11 8.41 0.00
CA PRO A 113 6.68 8.48 -0.29
C PRO A 113 6.15 7.22 -0.99
N GLU A 114 6.92 6.64 -1.91
CA GLU A 114 6.56 5.41 -2.61
C GLU A 114 6.61 4.19 -1.68
N ARG A 115 7.60 4.09 -0.80
CA ARG A 115 7.69 3.01 0.20
C ARG A 115 6.50 3.04 1.16
N ALA A 116 6.17 4.22 1.68
CA ALA A 116 5.00 4.41 2.53
C ALA A 116 3.70 4.09 1.78
N GLY A 117 3.60 4.50 0.51
CA GLY A 117 2.52 4.17 -0.41
C GLY A 117 2.34 2.67 -0.64
N ALA A 118 3.43 1.97 -0.92
CA ALA A 118 3.43 0.52 -1.08
C ALA A 118 2.97 -0.18 0.19
N ALA A 119 3.41 0.27 1.37
CA ALA A 119 2.96 -0.29 2.64
C ALA A 119 1.45 -0.12 2.87
N ARG A 120 0.88 1.03 2.50
CA ARG A 120 -0.58 1.23 2.51
C ARG A 120 -1.31 0.31 1.54
N ALA A 121 -0.77 0.14 0.32
CA ALA A 121 -1.38 -0.70 -0.71
C ALA A 121 -1.30 -2.20 -0.39
N TRP A 122 -0.24 -2.62 0.30
CA TRP A 122 0.02 -4.02 0.64
C TRP A 122 -1.12 -4.69 1.41
N TYR A 123 -1.77 -3.95 2.33
CA TYR A 123 -2.90 -4.47 3.10
C TYR A 123 -4.03 -5.02 2.21
N TRP A 124 -4.36 -4.32 1.12
CA TRP A 124 -5.39 -4.75 0.17
C TRP A 124 -4.88 -5.82 -0.81
N ALA A 125 -3.55 -5.90 -1.00
CA ALA A 125 -2.89 -6.87 -1.87
C ALA A 125 -2.87 -8.29 -1.28
N THR A 126 -2.93 -8.42 0.04
CA THR A 126 -2.77 -9.69 0.78
C THR A 126 -4.06 -10.31 1.31
N LEU A 127 -5.23 -9.87 0.82
CA LEU A 127 -6.47 -10.61 1.09
C LEU A 127 -6.42 -12.05 0.53
N GLU A 128 -5.59 -12.28 -0.48
CA GLU A 128 -5.08 -13.60 -0.84
C GLU A 128 -3.65 -13.74 -0.31
N ARG A 129 -3.45 -14.63 0.65
CA ARG A 129 -2.17 -14.78 1.35
C ARG A 129 -1.25 -15.71 0.56
N LEU A 130 -0.07 -15.19 0.19
CA LEU A 130 1.01 -15.94 -0.43
C LEU A 130 2.20 -15.98 0.53
N ASP A 131 2.40 -17.12 1.19
CA ASP A 131 3.28 -17.23 2.36
C ASP A 131 4.73 -16.82 2.05
N ASP A 132 5.24 -17.21 0.88
CA ASP A 132 6.58 -16.85 0.43
C ASP A 132 6.75 -15.32 0.24
N LEU A 133 5.73 -14.65 -0.31
CA LEU A 133 5.76 -13.19 -0.50
C LEU A 133 5.53 -12.45 0.81
N GLN A 134 4.68 -12.98 1.71
CA GLN A 134 4.49 -12.42 3.03
C GLN A 134 5.77 -12.47 3.86
N GLU A 135 6.51 -13.57 3.80
CA GLU A 135 7.82 -13.69 4.45
C GLU A 135 8.84 -12.70 3.87
N ARG A 136 8.93 -12.60 2.54
CA ARG A 136 9.81 -11.63 1.86
C ARG A 136 9.45 -10.20 2.23
N TRP A 137 8.15 -9.87 2.25
CA TRP A 137 7.64 -8.58 2.69
C TRP A 137 8.02 -8.28 4.12
N ASN A 138 7.73 -9.19 5.07
CA ASN A 138 8.07 -8.99 6.49
C ASN A 138 9.57 -8.71 6.68
N ARG A 139 10.43 -9.46 5.97
CA ARG A 139 11.88 -9.26 6.02
C ARG A 139 12.32 -7.91 5.45
N ALA A 140 11.71 -7.47 4.35
CA ALA A 140 11.99 -6.17 3.74
C ALA A 140 11.48 -5.03 4.64
N ALA A 141 10.23 -5.11 5.09
CA ALA A 141 9.57 -4.16 5.96
C ALA A 141 10.30 -3.99 7.31
N LEU A 142 10.78 -5.08 7.91
CA LEU A 142 11.54 -5.01 9.17
C LEU A 142 12.85 -4.22 8.98
N ARG A 143 13.62 -4.55 7.94
CA ARG A 143 14.86 -3.84 7.62
C ARG A 143 14.59 -2.38 7.31
N GLU A 144 13.55 -2.11 6.54
CA GLU A 144 13.14 -0.77 6.16
C GLU A 144 12.75 0.07 7.38
N PHE A 145 11.95 -0.48 8.30
CA PHE A 145 11.53 0.21 9.51
C PHE A 145 12.72 0.61 10.40
N VAL A 146 13.70 -0.29 10.54
CA VAL A 146 14.91 -0.04 11.34
C VAL A 146 15.84 0.96 10.65
N ALA A 147 16.08 0.81 9.36
CA ALA A 147 17.10 1.59 8.64
C ALA A 147 16.62 2.97 8.15
N ASN A 148 15.30 3.20 8.07
CA ASN A 148 14.73 4.45 7.56
C ASN A 148 14.12 5.29 8.68
N ASP A 149 14.61 6.52 8.83
CA ASP A 149 14.13 7.49 9.82
C ASP A 149 12.90 8.29 9.36
N ASP A 150 12.45 8.08 8.13
CA ASP A 150 11.26 8.75 7.61
C ASP A 150 9.98 8.36 8.36
N LEU A 151 9.31 9.37 8.90
CA LEU A 151 8.16 9.17 9.77
C LEU A 151 6.96 8.56 9.04
N ASP A 152 6.65 8.94 7.80
CA ASP A 152 5.50 8.36 7.08
C ASP A 152 5.77 6.91 6.70
N VAL A 153 7.02 6.58 6.34
CA VAL A 153 7.44 5.19 6.12
C VAL A 153 7.24 4.37 7.39
N ARG A 154 7.76 4.82 8.53
CA ARG A 154 7.61 4.10 9.81
C ARG A 154 6.14 3.92 10.20
N ARG A 155 5.33 4.98 10.10
CA ARG A 155 3.90 4.94 10.43
C ARG A 155 3.10 4.01 9.49
N CYS A 156 3.50 3.90 8.22
CA CYS A 156 2.81 3.03 7.25
C CYS A 156 3.26 1.57 7.32
N VAL A 157 4.53 1.31 7.65
CA VAL A 157 5.08 -0.05 7.74
C VAL A 157 4.67 -0.74 9.04
N LEU A 158 4.80 -0.06 10.18
CA LEU A 158 4.63 -0.67 11.51
C LEU A 158 3.31 -1.45 11.69
N PRO A 159 2.13 -0.94 11.27
CA PRO A 159 0.86 -1.63 11.51
C PRO A 159 0.74 -3.00 10.82
N GLY A 160 1.45 -3.21 9.71
CA GLY A 160 1.49 -4.47 8.97
C GLY A 160 2.71 -5.34 9.30
N LEU A 161 3.64 -4.84 10.10
CA LEU A 161 4.87 -5.53 10.45
C LEU A 161 4.63 -6.50 11.63
N THR A 162 4.88 -7.79 11.43
CA THR A 162 4.89 -8.73 12.57
C THR A 162 6.12 -8.46 13.44
N LEU A 163 5.91 -8.32 14.74
CA LEU A 163 6.97 -8.13 15.75
C LEU A 163 7.21 -9.38 16.59
N ASP A 164 6.82 -10.55 16.08
CA ASP A 164 7.11 -11.86 16.66
C ASP A 164 8.46 -12.38 16.15
N PRO A 165 9.51 -12.51 16.99
CA PRO A 165 10.82 -13.01 16.57
C PRO A 165 10.78 -14.43 15.99
N ALA A 166 9.79 -15.26 16.34
CA ALA A 166 9.66 -16.62 15.82
C ALA A 166 9.31 -16.64 14.32
N ARG A 167 8.77 -15.54 13.78
CA ARG A 167 8.47 -15.37 12.35
C ARG A 167 9.68 -15.01 11.49
N TYR A 168 10.84 -14.81 12.12
CA TYR A 168 12.06 -14.39 11.45
C TYR A 168 13.18 -15.43 11.61
N PRO A 169 14.08 -15.51 10.62
CA PRO A 169 15.28 -16.34 10.75
C PRO A 169 16.18 -15.76 11.84
N ALA A 170 17.09 -16.57 12.38
CA ALA A 170 17.89 -16.22 13.56
C ALA A 170 18.64 -14.90 13.40
N GLU A 171 19.16 -14.63 12.21
CA GLU A 171 19.93 -13.42 11.88
C GLU A 171 19.10 -12.11 11.90
N LEU A 172 17.77 -12.19 11.76
CA LEU A 172 16.90 -10.99 11.79
C LEU A 172 16.18 -10.80 13.12
N ARG A 173 16.23 -11.76 14.04
CA ARG A 173 15.59 -11.64 15.36
C ARG A 173 16.10 -10.43 16.17
N PRO A 174 17.39 -10.05 16.14
CA PRO A 174 17.85 -8.84 16.82
C PRO A 174 17.18 -7.56 16.28
N LEU A 175 16.89 -7.50 14.97
CA LEU A 175 16.20 -6.35 14.36
C LEU A 175 14.76 -6.19 14.86
N VAL A 176 14.11 -7.28 15.29
CA VAL A 176 12.76 -7.19 15.88
C VAL A 176 12.81 -6.44 17.20
N ALA A 177 13.80 -6.75 18.06
CA ALA A 177 13.99 -6.05 19.32
C ALA A 177 14.36 -4.57 19.09
N GLU A 178 15.18 -4.30 18.08
CA GLU A 178 15.53 -2.94 17.66
C GLU A 178 14.32 -2.16 17.14
N ALA A 179 13.49 -2.76 16.28
CA ALA A 179 12.24 -2.15 15.80
C ALA A 179 11.29 -1.80 16.96
N VAL A 180 11.14 -2.71 17.93
CA VAL A 180 10.35 -2.46 19.14
C VAL A 180 10.93 -1.30 19.96
N HIS A 181 12.25 -1.27 20.16
CA HIS A 181 12.92 -0.19 20.88
C HIS A 181 12.72 1.15 20.18
N LEU A 182 13.02 1.22 18.87
CA LEU A 182 12.86 2.44 18.06
C LEU A 182 11.44 2.99 18.13
N ALA A 183 10.43 2.13 18.00
CA ALA A 183 9.03 2.56 18.07
C ALA A 183 8.65 3.10 19.46
N ARG A 184 9.11 2.44 20.54
CA ARG A 184 8.84 2.84 21.93
C ARG A 184 9.49 4.15 22.32
N THR A 185 10.70 4.41 21.83
CA THR A 185 11.47 5.62 22.18
C THR A 185 11.26 6.76 21.19
N HIS A 186 10.49 6.55 20.13
CA HIS A 186 10.23 7.60 19.16
C HIS A 186 9.39 8.71 19.78
N PRO A 187 9.66 10.00 19.49
CA PRO A 187 8.79 11.10 19.92
C PRO A 187 7.40 11.12 19.26
N ASP A 188 7.07 10.13 18.44
CA ASP A 188 5.78 10.05 17.76
C ASP A 188 4.85 9.11 18.53
N ASP A 189 3.82 9.69 19.16
CA ASP A 189 2.88 8.94 20.00
C ASP A 189 2.19 7.80 19.26
N TYR A 190 1.97 7.95 17.94
CA TYR A 190 1.40 6.88 17.13
C TYR A 190 2.29 5.65 17.11
N LEU A 191 3.60 5.80 16.83
CA LEU A 191 4.52 4.65 16.80
C LEU A 191 4.58 3.93 18.15
N GLY A 192 4.70 4.69 19.24
CA GLY A 192 4.72 4.16 20.60
C GLY A 192 3.43 3.41 20.96
N HIS A 193 2.27 3.99 20.66
CA HIS A 193 1.00 3.32 20.90
C HIS A 193 0.81 2.06 20.04
N ARG A 194 1.18 2.11 18.75
CA ARG A 194 1.04 0.98 17.82
C ARG A 194 1.92 -0.20 18.20
N VAL A 195 3.16 0.03 18.62
CA VAL A 195 4.06 -1.06 19.03
C VAL A 195 3.53 -1.79 20.25
N GLU A 196 2.98 -1.09 21.24
CA GLU A 196 2.41 -1.75 22.43
C GLU A 196 1.24 -2.67 22.09
N ILE A 197 0.36 -2.26 21.15
CA ILE A 197 -0.73 -3.13 20.67
C ILE A 197 -0.18 -4.42 20.04
N GLN A 198 0.94 -4.34 19.32
CA GLN A 198 1.48 -5.46 18.55
C GLN A 198 2.30 -6.45 19.39
N VAL A 199 2.87 -6.00 20.51
CA VAL A 199 3.68 -6.85 21.42
C VAL A 199 2.91 -7.31 22.66
N ALA A 200 1.71 -6.77 22.90
CA ALA A 200 0.83 -7.25 23.95
C ALA A 200 0.52 -8.75 23.73
N VAL A 201 0.76 -9.56 24.76
CA VAL A 201 0.31 -10.94 24.80
C VAL A 201 -1.22 -10.91 24.95
N PRO A 202 -2.00 -11.67 24.16
CA PRO A 202 -3.44 -11.74 24.38
C PRO A 202 -3.71 -12.19 25.82
N GLU A 203 -4.57 -11.47 26.54
CA GLU A 203 -5.07 -11.95 27.84
C GLU A 203 -5.86 -13.25 27.59
N ASP A 204 -5.52 -14.29 28.35
CA ASP A 204 -6.15 -15.63 28.30
C ASP A 204 -7.65 -15.60 28.63
#